data_AF-A0A8T4V6G2-F1
#
_entry.id   AF-A0A8T4V6G2-F1
#
_cell.length_a   1.000
_cell.length_b   1.000
_cell.length_c   1.000
_cell.angle_alpha   90.00
_cell.angle_beta   90.00
_cell.angle_gamma   90.00
#
_symmetry.space_group_name_H-M   'P 1'
#
loop_
_entity.id
_entity.type
_entity.pdbx_description
1 polymer ?
#
loop_
_entity_poly.entity_id
_entity_poly.type
_entity_poly.pdbx_seq_one_letter_code
_entity_poly.pdbx_strand_id
1 'polypeptide(L)'
;MEKEKLTYDIIESFLRKELKKTKHIMTWGTIGSLNINHDIDTIITKKPYSPSADFFKEIHTIFEKLDRYLYNNFKFKLIRFAHSVDEYLIAEYTPERKIMFHTMVYISFPQIKKDWEWAIDDKESIALILKRSYNCIYGEVENLFSKDFQKEIKFENVFTYLYLYDYLNSNLPRELLIKIMNSCFEYLYKKRLKIENPVANNEKEIKKYFYKLCNILDEMNKPK
;
A
#
# COMPACT_ATOMS: atom_id res chain seq x y z
N MET A 1 11.50 -1.82 -35.77
CA MET A 1 10.50 -1.56 -34.72
C MET A 1 11.23 -1.00 -33.52
N GLU A 2 11.08 0.30 -33.23
CA GLU A 2 11.50 0.83 -31.93
C GLU A 2 10.66 0.15 -30.85
N LYS A 3 11.31 -0.32 -29.77
CA LYS A 3 10.59 -0.76 -28.58
C LYS A 3 9.95 0.47 -27.97
N GLU A 4 8.64 0.42 -27.74
CA GLU A 4 7.90 1.46 -27.05
C GLU A 4 8.61 1.80 -25.72
N LYS A 5 8.90 3.09 -25.51
CA LYS A 5 9.52 3.56 -24.27
C LYS A 5 8.46 3.58 -23.18
N LEU A 6 8.79 3.00 -22.04
CA LEU A 6 7.93 3.06 -20.86
C LEU A 6 7.73 4.52 -20.41
N THR A 7 6.48 4.91 -20.17
CA THR A 7 6.07 6.21 -19.63
C THR A 7 5.11 6.00 -18.46
N TYR A 8 4.86 7.06 -17.68
CA TYR A 8 3.86 7.03 -16.62
C TYR A 8 2.45 6.78 -17.17
N ASP A 9 2.08 7.37 -18.32
CA ASP A 9 0.75 7.20 -18.93
C ASP A 9 0.42 5.72 -19.22
N ILE A 10 1.41 4.92 -19.59
CA ILE A 10 1.25 3.47 -19.80
C ILE A 10 0.90 2.77 -18.48
N ILE A 11 1.58 3.14 -17.39
CA ILE A 11 1.35 2.62 -16.04
C ILE A 11 -0.03 3.05 -15.54
N GLU A 12 -0.36 4.33 -15.69
CA GLU A 12 -1.64 4.90 -15.30
C GLU A 12 -2.80 4.23 -16.04
N SER A 13 -2.67 4.07 -17.37
CA SER A 13 -3.67 3.37 -18.20
C SER A 13 -3.90 1.93 -17.74
N PHE A 14 -2.82 1.21 -17.42
CA PHE A 14 -2.91 -0.13 -16.85
C PHE A 14 -3.65 -0.12 -15.50
N LEU A 15 -3.27 0.78 -14.59
CA LEU A 15 -3.89 0.91 -13.27
C LEU A 15 -5.37 1.23 -13.40
N ARG A 16 -5.76 2.21 -14.24
CA ARG A 16 -7.17 2.57 -14.48
C ARG A 16 -7.99 1.37 -14.93
N LYS A 17 -7.43 0.51 -15.79
CA LYS A 17 -8.11 -0.71 -16.26
C LYS A 17 -8.31 -1.74 -15.14
N GLU A 18 -7.29 -2.00 -14.32
CA GLU A 18 -7.40 -2.98 -13.24
C GLU A 18 -8.23 -2.46 -12.06
N LEU A 19 -8.14 -1.18 -11.73
CA LEU A 19 -8.87 -0.55 -10.63
C LEU A 19 -10.38 -0.58 -10.83
N LYS A 20 -10.87 -0.46 -12.08
CA LYS A 20 -12.30 -0.61 -12.40
C LYS A 20 -12.90 -1.98 -12.01
N LYS A 21 -12.06 -2.98 -11.74
CA LYS A 21 -12.49 -4.34 -11.36
C LYS A 21 -12.54 -4.53 -9.84
N THR A 22 -12.04 -3.56 -9.08
CA THR A 22 -11.95 -3.62 -7.62
C THR A 22 -13.29 -3.27 -6.98
N LYS A 23 -13.54 -3.83 -5.80
CA LYS A 23 -14.74 -3.58 -5.00
C LYS A 23 -14.41 -2.84 -3.70
N HIS A 24 -13.21 -3.04 -3.17
CA HIS A 24 -12.82 -2.64 -1.83
C HIS A 24 -11.89 -1.43 -1.80
N ILE A 25 -11.30 -1.04 -2.95
CA ILE A 25 -10.57 0.22 -3.11
C ILE A 25 -11.57 1.37 -3.31
N MET A 26 -11.39 2.47 -2.57
CA MET A 26 -12.18 3.69 -2.70
C MET A 26 -11.49 4.69 -3.62
N THR A 27 -10.24 5.02 -3.33
CA THR A 27 -9.40 5.86 -4.17
C THR A 27 -8.04 5.22 -4.37
N TRP A 28 -7.47 5.50 -5.54
CA TRP A 28 -6.06 5.25 -5.83
C TRP A 28 -5.56 6.47 -6.61
N GLY A 29 -4.48 7.06 -6.14
CA GLY A 29 -3.96 8.26 -6.75
C GLY A 29 -2.52 8.50 -6.35
N THR A 30 -1.90 9.46 -7.01
CA THR A 30 -0.52 9.84 -6.76
C THR A 30 -0.42 11.23 -6.18
N ILE A 31 0.69 11.52 -5.52
CA ILE A 31 1.06 12.85 -5.08
C ILE A 31 2.50 13.13 -5.53
N GLY A 32 2.90 14.40 -5.62
CA GLY A 32 4.28 14.75 -5.99
C GLY A 32 4.60 14.46 -7.46
N SER A 33 5.84 14.04 -7.72
CA SER A 33 6.33 13.85 -9.08
C SER A 33 5.89 12.49 -9.66
N LEU A 34 5.60 12.44 -10.97
CA LEU A 34 5.26 11.20 -11.68
C LEU A 34 6.48 10.61 -12.40
N ASN A 35 7.68 10.81 -11.84
CA ASN A 35 8.93 10.46 -12.49
C ASN A 35 9.25 8.96 -12.30
N ILE A 36 9.02 8.17 -13.35
CA ILE A 36 9.30 6.73 -13.36
C ILE A 36 10.78 6.35 -13.15
N ASN A 37 11.70 7.31 -13.21
CA ASN A 37 13.13 7.10 -12.93
C ASN A 37 13.49 7.31 -11.45
N HIS A 38 12.58 7.89 -10.66
CA HIS A 38 12.60 7.89 -9.21
C HIS A 38 11.49 6.94 -8.72
N ASP A 39 10.87 7.28 -7.60
CA ASP A 39 9.68 6.66 -7.07
C ASP A 39 8.39 7.41 -7.47
N ILE A 40 7.30 6.67 -7.38
CA ILE A 40 5.94 7.17 -7.60
C ILE A 40 5.21 7.08 -6.26
N ASP A 41 5.02 8.22 -5.60
CA ASP A 41 4.24 8.31 -4.37
C ASP A 41 2.77 8.04 -4.64
N THR A 42 2.24 6.99 -4.03
CA THR A 42 0.88 6.51 -4.25
C THR A 42 0.11 6.43 -2.94
N ILE A 43 -1.08 7.01 -2.92
CA ILE A 43 -2.03 6.88 -1.80
C ILE A 43 -3.21 6.03 -2.23
N ILE A 44 -3.45 4.95 -1.48
CA ILE A 44 -4.51 3.97 -1.73
C ILE A 44 -5.43 3.93 -0.51
N THR A 45 -6.73 4.07 -0.72
CA THR A 45 -7.70 4.10 0.39
C THR A 45 -8.77 3.04 0.28
N LYS A 46 -9.18 2.51 1.45
CA LYS A 46 -10.22 1.49 1.55
C LYS A 46 -11.62 2.11 1.47
N LYS A 47 -12.54 1.44 0.77
CA LYS A 47 -13.96 1.77 0.84
C LYS A 47 -14.50 1.51 2.25
N PRO A 48 -15.27 2.44 2.84
CA PRO A 48 -15.91 2.21 4.13
C PRO A 48 -16.66 0.87 4.16
N TYR A 49 -16.60 0.20 5.31
CA TYR A 49 -17.24 -1.11 5.56
C TYR A 49 -16.73 -2.30 4.70
N SER A 50 -15.76 -2.10 3.81
CA SER A 50 -15.13 -3.22 3.11
C SER A 50 -14.20 -4.02 4.04
N PRO A 51 -14.12 -5.35 3.91
CA PRO A 51 -13.13 -6.15 4.63
C PRO A 51 -11.70 -5.72 4.26
N SER A 52 -10.88 -5.46 5.27
CA SER A 52 -9.48 -5.06 5.12
C SER A 52 -8.68 -6.16 4.42
N ALA A 53 -8.93 -7.43 4.72
CA ALA A 53 -8.25 -8.53 4.05
C ALA A 53 -8.47 -8.52 2.54
N ASP A 54 -9.69 -8.23 2.08
CA ASP A 54 -10.01 -8.21 0.65
C ASP A 54 -9.48 -6.94 -0.02
N PHE A 55 -9.50 -5.81 0.69
CA PHE A 55 -8.82 -4.58 0.26
C PHE A 55 -7.32 -4.78 0.01
N PHE A 56 -6.57 -5.34 0.96
CA PHE A 56 -5.15 -5.61 0.78
C PHE A 56 -4.89 -6.66 -0.31
N LYS A 57 -5.72 -7.70 -0.43
CA LYS A 57 -5.64 -8.67 -1.54
C LYS A 57 -5.77 -7.97 -2.91
N GLU A 58 -6.70 -7.01 -3.06
CA GLU A 58 -6.86 -6.26 -4.31
C GLU A 58 -5.60 -5.46 -4.64
N ILE A 59 -5.01 -4.79 -3.63
CA ILE A 59 -3.74 -4.06 -3.79
C ILE A 59 -2.63 -5.00 -4.26
N HIS A 60 -2.40 -6.12 -3.55
CA HIS A 60 -1.36 -7.09 -3.91
C HIS A 60 -1.57 -7.64 -5.31
N THR A 61 -2.82 -7.97 -5.66
CA THR A 61 -3.17 -8.50 -6.98
C THR A 61 -2.88 -7.48 -8.09
N ILE A 62 -3.15 -6.20 -7.87
CA ILE A 62 -2.85 -5.15 -8.85
C ILE A 62 -1.34 -5.04 -9.06
N PHE A 63 -0.55 -4.98 -7.98
CA PHE A 63 0.91 -4.91 -8.08
C PHE A 63 1.52 -6.17 -8.73
N GLU A 64 1.02 -7.37 -8.42
CA GLU A 64 1.44 -8.62 -9.08
C GLU A 64 1.15 -8.63 -10.59
N LYS A 65 0.02 -8.03 -10.99
CA LYS A 65 -0.34 -7.91 -12.42
C LYS A 65 0.52 -6.84 -13.10
N LEU A 66 0.76 -5.71 -12.44
CA LEU A 66 1.59 -4.63 -12.97
C LEU A 66 3.05 -5.08 -13.12
N ASP A 67 3.65 -5.77 -12.14
CA ASP A 67 5.01 -6.32 -12.24
C ASP A 67 5.14 -7.25 -13.46
N ARG A 68 4.18 -8.17 -13.64
CA ARG A 68 4.16 -9.07 -14.81
C ARG A 68 4.02 -8.31 -16.12
N TYR A 69 3.16 -7.29 -16.17
CA TYR A 69 2.99 -6.46 -17.36
C TYR A 69 4.28 -5.70 -17.72
N LEU A 70 4.90 -5.06 -16.73
CA LEU A 70 6.15 -4.31 -16.91
C LEU A 70 7.31 -5.20 -17.33
N TYR A 71 7.45 -6.37 -16.71
CA TYR A 71 8.53 -7.30 -17.03
C TYR A 71 8.36 -7.92 -18.43
N ASN A 72 7.13 -8.27 -18.81
CA ASN A 72 6.88 -8.89 -20.10
C ASN A 72 7.09 -7.92 -21.27
N ASN A 73 6.62 -6.66 -21.13
CA ASN A 73 6.65 -5.68 -22.21
C ASN A 73 7.92 -4.82 -22.23
N PHE A 74 8.46 -4.44 -21.06
CA PHE A 74 9.54 -3.46 -20.96
C PHE A 74 10.81 -3.99 -20.28
N LYS A 75 10.75 -5.19 -19.69
CA LYS A 75 11.81 -5.80 -18.87
C LYS A 75 12.13 -4.99 -17.60
N PHE A 76 11.13 -4.27 -17.08
CA PHE A 76 11.22 -3.59 -15.78
C PHE A 76 10.68 -4.48 -14.67
N LYS A 77 11.26 -4.37 -13.47
CA LYS A 77 10.72 -4.95 -12.24
C LYS A 77 10.06 -3.87 -11.38
N LEU A 78 8.89 -4.18 -10.83
CA LEU A 78 8.18 -3.28 -9.92
C LEU A 78 8.67 -3.51 -8.49
N ILE A 79 8.95 -2.43 -7.78
CA ILE A 79 9.27 -2.46 -6.36
C ILE A 79 8.20 -1.67 -5.62
N ARG A 80 7.54 -2.32 -4.65
CA ARG A 80 6.67 -1.64 -3.69
C ARG A 80 7.38 -1.50 -2.35
N PHE A 81 7.29 -0.32 -1.75
CA PHE A 81 7.82 -0.06 -0.41
C PHE A 81 6.97 0.98 0.32
N ALA A 82 7.09 1.04 1.65
CA ALA A 82 6.31 1.94 2.50
C ALA A 82 7.18 2.92 3.30
N HIS A 83 8.47 2.64 3.49
CA HIS A 83 9.43 3.59 4.05
C HIS A 83 10.59 3.85 3.10
N SER A 84 11.08 5.08 3.02
CA SER A 84 12.29 5.44 2.26
C SER A 84 13.54 4.65 2.69
N VAL A 85 13.61 4.21 3.96
CA VAL A 85 14.69 3.32 4.42
C VAL A 85 14.61 1.94 3.74
N ASP A 86 13.40 1.45 3.44
CA ASP A 86 13.22 0.19 2.71
C ASP A 86 13.64 0.31 1.24
N GLU A 87 13.56 1.52 0.65
CA GLU A 87 13.98 1.74 -0.73
C GLU A 87 15.44 1.33 -0.94
N TYR A 88 16.34 1.71 -0.02
CA TYR A 88 17.75 1.32 -0.10
C TYR A 88 17.92 -0.20 0.03
N LEU A 89 17.28 -0.81 1.03
CA LEU A 89 17.35 -2.26 1.25
C LEU A 89 16.88 -3.02 -0.01
N ILE A 90 15.74 -2.64 -0.58
CA ILE A 90 15.15 -3.35 -1.72
C ILE A 90 15.92 -3.05 -3.03
N ALA A 91 16.44 -1.82 -3.17
CA ALA A 91 17.25 -1.42 -4.31
C ALA A 91 18.52 -2.26 -4.45
N GLU A 92 19.17 -2.65 -3.36
CA GLU A 92 20.38 -3.48 -3.37
C GLU A 92 20.13 -4.88 -3.92
N TYR A 93 18.94 -5.42 -3.72
CA TYR A 93 18.58 -6.77 -4.18
C TYR A 93 17.90 -6.83 -5.55
N THR A 94 17.64 -5.68 -6.19
CA THR A 94 16.92 -5.62 -7.46
C THR A 94 17.82 -5.14 -8.60
N PRO A 95 17.97 -5.90 -9.70
CA PRO A 95 18.85 -5.55 -10.80
C PRO A 95 18.43 -4.28 -11.56
N GLU A 96 19.30 -3.83 -12.46
CA GLU A 96 19.10 -2.66 -13.32
C GLU A 96 17.73 -2.69 -14.04
N ARG A 97 17.05 -1.53 -14.08
CA ARG A 97 15.70 -1.26 -14.63
C ARG A 97 14.53 -1.65 -13.72
N LYS A 98 14.32 -0.83 -12.70
CA LYS A 98 13.23 -0.90 -11.72
C LYS A 98 12.26 0.27 -11.86
N ILE A 99 11.01 0.07 -11.45
CA ILE A 99 10.05 1.14 -11.17
C ILE A 99 9.69 1.04 -9.71
N MET A 100 9.76 2.17 -9.01
CA MET A 100 9.61 2.23 -7.57
C MET A 100 8.28 2.89 -7.21
N PHE A 101 7.52 2.26 -6.31
CA PHE A 101 6.25 2.75 -5.78
C PHE A 101 6.36 2.89 -4.27
N HIS A 102 6.48 4.13 -3.82
CA HIS A 102 6.28 4.47 -2.42
C HIS A 102 4.78 4.46 -2.15
N THR A 103 4.32 3.49 -1.35
CA THR A 103 2.90 3.19 -1.20
C THR A 103 2.43 3.50 0.22
N MET A 104 1.47 4.42 0.29
CA MET A 104 0.76 4.81 1.49
C MET A 104 -0.66 4.24 1.46
N VAL A 105 -1.00 3.40 2.44
CA VAL A 105 -2.28 2.66 2.45
C VAL A 105 -3.10 3.03 3.68
N TYR A 106 -4.30 3.56 3.47
CA TYR A 106 -5.14 4.05 4.56
C TYR A 106 -6.54 3.46 4.54
N ILE A 107 -7.09 3.23 5.74
CA ILE A 107 -8.45 2.73 5.93
C ILE A 107 -9.40 3.78 6.52
N SER A 108 -8.89 4.92 6.96
CA SER A 108 -9.66 6.07 7.45
C SER A 108 -8.91 7.39 7.21
N PHE A 109 -9.64 8.50 7.21
CA PHE A 109 -9.05 9.84 7.12
C PHE A 109 -8.27 10.23 8.39
N PRO A 110 -8.72 9.91 9.62
CA PRO A 110 -7.91 10.16 10.81
C PRO A 110 -6.56 9.45 10.79
N GLN A 111 -6.47 8.25 10.18
CA GLN A 111 -5.19 7.57 9.98
C GLN A 111 -4.24 8.40 9.09
N ILE A 112 -4.74 8.94 7.97
CA ILE A 112 -3.95 9.85 7.12
C ILE A 112 -3.47 11.04 7.94
N LYS A 113 -4.37 11.64 8.73
CA LYS A 113 -4.03 12.82 9.53
C LYS A 113 -2.85 12.56 10.45
N LYS A 114 -2.93 11.46 11.18
CA LYS A 114 -1.91 11.07 12.15
C LYS A 114 -0.58 10.72 11.48
N ASP A 115 -0.63 9.99 10.38
CA ASP A 115 0.58 9.56 9.68
C ASP A 115 1.33 10.73 9.04
N TRP A 116 0.63 11.80 8.65
CA TRP A 116 1.22 12.98 8.02
C TRP A 116 1.43 14.15 8.99
N GLU A 117 1.01 14.04 10.25
CA GLU A 117 1.02 15.17 11.21
C GLU A 117 2.41 15.76 11.42
N TRP A 118 3.46 14.92 11.37
CA TRP A 118 4.85 15.33 11.57
C TRP A 118 5.46 16.06 10.37
N ALA A 119 4.84 15.96 9.19
CA ALA A 119 5.40 16.42 7.94
C ALA A 119 4.81 17.75 7.44
N ILE A 120 3.84 18.32 8.17
CA ILE A 120 3.03 19.44 7.70
C ILE A 120 3.24 20.65 8.61
N ASP A 121 3.43 21.81 7.98
CA ASP A 121 3.52 23.11 8.65
C ASP A 121 2.19 23.41 9.37
N ASP A 122 2.25 24.01 10.57
CA ASP A 122 1.12 24.33 11.44
C ASP A 122 0.00 25.15 10.75
N LYS A 123 0.31 25.74 9.58
CA LYS A 123 -0.59 26.58 8.77
C LYS A 123 -1.29 25.85 7.63
N GLU A 124 -0.84 24.67 7.22
CA GLU A 124 -1.50 23.90 6.14
C GLU A 124 -2.38 22.78 6.71
N SER A 125 -3.55 22.58 6.11
CA SER A 125 -4.39 21.42 6.45
C SER A 125 -4.16 20.28 5.45
N ILE A 126 -4.05 19.05 5.95
CA ILE A 126 -3.95 17.82 5.13
C ILE A 126 -5.04 17.76 4.05
N ALA A 127 -6.26 18.18 4.40
CA ALA A 127 -7.35 18.21 3.45
C ALA A 127 -7.09 19.13 2.25
N LEU A 128 -6.52 20.31 2.49
CA LEU A 128 -6.17 21.25 1.41
C LEU A 128 -5.01 20.72 0.56
N ILE A 129 -3.99 20.12 1.18
CA ILE A 129 -2.86 19.50 0.48
C ILE A 129 -3.38 18.41 -0.46
N LEU A 130 -4.22 17.49 0.04
CA LEU A 130 -4.79 16.41 -0.75
C LEU A 130 -5.65 16.95 -1.90
N LYS A 131 -6.55 17.92 -1.65
CA LYS A 131 -7.38 18.52 -2.72
C LYS A 131 -6.55 19.18 -3.83
N ARG A 132 -5.41 19.79 -3.49
CA ARG A 132 -4.53 20.49 -4.44
C ARG A 132 -3.62 19.54 -5.21
N SER A 133 -3.08 18.53 -4.54
CA SER A 133 -1.92 17.77 -5.04
C SER A 133 -2.23 16.31 -5.39
N TYR A 134 -3.40 15.79 -5.02
CA TYR A 134 -3.75 14.39 -5.26
C TYR A 134 -4.27 14.18 -6.68
N ASN A 135 -3.49 13.46 -7.50
CA ASN A 135 -3.90 13.05 -8.83
C ASN A 135 -4.66 11.72 -8.79
N CYS A 136 -5.98 11.76 -8.96
CA CYS A 136 -6.82 10.57 -8.92
C CYS A 136 -6.68 9.70 -10.18
N ILE A 137 -6.20 8.47 -9.98
CA ILE A 137 -6.25 7.39 -10.98
C ILE A 137 -7.62 6.67 -10.90
N TYR A 138 -8.16 6.49 -9.70
CA TYR A 138 -9.46 5.89 -9.43
C TYR A 138 -10.15 6.55 -8.24
N GLY A 139 -11.48 6.65 -8.33
CA GLY A 139 -12.29 7.38 -7.35
C GLY A 139 -12.14 8.90 -7.51
N GLU A 140 -12.54 9.62 -6.46
CA GLU A 140 -12.48 11.08 -6.39
C GLU A 140 -11.85 11.50 -5.06
N VAL A 141 -11.06 12.58 -5.06
CA VAL A 141 -10.41 13.08 -3.85
C VAL A 141 -11.43 13.43 -2.75
N GLU A 142 -12.64 13.84 -3.14
CA GLU A 142 -13.70 14.20 -2.19
C GLU A 142 -14.19 13.01 -1.35
N ASN A 143 -14.02 11.77 -1.84
CA ASN A 143 -14.38 10.56 -1.09
C ASN A 143 -13.55 10.43 0.21
N LEU A 144 -12.32 10.96 0.23
CA LEU A 144 -11.46 11.01 1.41
C LEU A 144 -12.07 11.84 2.54
N PHE A 145 -13.01 12.74 2.23
CA PHE A 145 -13.67 13.60 3.21
C PHE A 145 -15.11 13.18 3.50
N SER A 146 -15.54 12.02 2.99
CA SER A 146 -16.88 11.49 3.27
C SER A 146 -17.08 11.23 4.76
N LYS A 147 -18.31 11.43 5.25
CA LYS A 147 -18.65 11.23 6.68
C LYS A 147 -18.24 9.85 7.20
N ASP A 148 -18.36 8.82 6.37
CA ASP A 148 -18.02 7.45 6.77
C ASP A 148 -16.52 7.21 6.85
N PHE A 149 -15.73 7.78 5.93
CA PHE A 149 -14.27 7.64 5.95
C PHE A 149 -13.59 8.52 7.02
N GLN A 150 -14.30 9.54 7.51
CA GLN A 150 -13.85 10.37 8.64
C GLN A 150 -14.07 9.74 10.03
N LYS A 151 -14.74 8.59 10.13
CA LYS A 151 -14.95 7.92 11.42
C LYS A 151 -13.63 7.38 11.96
N GLU A 152 -13.39 7.63 13.25
CA GLU A 152 -12.24 7.07 13.97
C GLU A 152 -12.32 5.55 14.07
N ILE A 153 -11.18 4.90 13.91
CA ILE A 153 -11.03 3.46 14.04
C ILE A 153 -10.13 3.17 15.26
N LYS A 154 -10.57 2.28 16.16
CA LYS A 154 -9.89 2.03 17.44
C LYS A 154 -8.42 1.57 17.29
N PHE A 155 -8.11 0.85 16.21
CA PHE A 155 -6.78 0.29 15.96
C PHE A 155 -6.01 0.95 14.79
N GLU A 156 -6.22 2.25 14.52
CA GLU A 156 -5.54 2.99 13.42
C GLU A 156 -4.02 2.85 13.42
N ASN A 157 -3.38 2.93 14.59
CA ASN A 157 -1.92 2.77 14.68
C ASN A 157 -1.47 1.37 14.23
N VAL A 158 -2.27 0.34 14.52
CA VAL A 158 -1.92 -1.04 14.15
C VAL A 158 -2.11 -1.23 12.65
N PHE A 159 -3.11 -0.59 12.03
CA PHE A 159 -3.25 -0.55 10.57
C PHE A 159 -2.13 0.22 9.89
N THR A 160 -1.62 1.28 10.53
CA THR A 160 -0.44 2.01 10.04
C THR A 160 0.76 1.08 10.00
N TYR A 161 1.09 0.42 11.11
CA TYR A 161 2.18 -0.57 11.11
C TYR A 161 1.94 -1.76 10.18
N LEU A 162 0.68 -2.15 9.96
CA LEU A 162 0.34 -3.25 9.06
C LEU A 162 0.81 -2.97 7.63
N TYR A 163 0.51 -1.78 7.07
CA TYR A 163 0.96 -1.45 5.71
C TYR A 163 2.44 -1.07 5.66
N LEU A 164 2.97 -0.41 6.69
CA LEU A 164 4.39 -0.08 6.78
C LEU A 164 5.28 -1.33 6.75
N TYR A 165 4.79 -2.43 7.31
CA TYR A 165 5.48 -3.71 7.34
C TYR A 165 4.99 -4.72 6.30
N ASP A 166 4.29 -4.24 5.28
CA ASP A 166 3.78 -5.07 4.20
C ASP A 166 4.78 -5.13 3.03
N TYR A 167 5.72 -6.06 3.17
CA TYR A 167 6.77 -6.34 2.17
C TYR A 167 6.30 -7.27 1.04
N LEU A 168 5.00 -7.58 0.95
CA LEU A 168 4.47 -8.26 -0.22
C LEU A 168 4.63 -7.34 -1.44
N ASN A 169 5.06 -7.93 -2.56
CA ASN A 169 5.40 -7.22 -3.80
C ASN A 169 6.63 -6.29 -3.73
N SER A 170 7.50 -6.46 -2.73
CA SER A 170 8.77 -5.73 -2.63
C SER A 170 9.93 -6.41 -3.37
N ASN A 171 9.73 -7.53 -4.09
CA ASN A 171 10.79 -8.25 -4.82
C ASN A 171 12.02 -8.69 -4.00
N LEU A 172 11.89 -8.79 -2.67
CA LEU A 172 12.95 -9.30 -1.81
C LEU A 172 13.24 -10.80 -2.06
N PRO A 173 14.49 -11.26 -1.83
CA PRO A 173 14.79 -12.68 -1.79
C PRO A 173 13.87 -13.42 -0.81
N ARG A 174 13.38 -14.60 -1.21
CA ARG A 174 12.36 -15.35 -0.48
C ARG A 174 12.69 -15.54 1.01
N GLU A 175 13.93 -15.91 1.32
CA GLU A 175 14.37 -16.15 2.70
C GLU A 175 14.33 -14.86 3.54
N LEU A 176 14.74 -13.75 2.94
CA LEU A 176 14.72 -12.43 3.57
C LEU A 176 13.29 -11.95 3.81
N LEU A 177 12.41 -12.11 2.82
CA LEU A 177 10.97 -11.81 2.95
C LEU A 177 10.35 -12.58 4.12
N ILE A 178 10.59 -13.89 4.20
CA ILE A 178 10.08 -14.73 5.29
C ILE A 178 10.58 -14.25 6.65
N LYS A 179 11.88 -13.97 6.77
CA LYS A 179 12.49 -13.49 8.01
C LYS A 179 11.88 -12.15 8.47
N ILE A 180 11.78 -11.18 7.56
CA ILE A 180 11.24 -9.85 7.86
C ILE A 180 9.77 -9.98 8.25
N MET A 181 8.94 -10.65 7.44
CA MET A 181 7.50 -10.76 7.70
C MET A 181 7.21 -11.50 9.01
N ASN A 182 7.98 -12.52 9.38
CA ASN A 182 7.84 -13.17 10.70
C ASN A 182 8.19 -12.22 11.86
N SER A 183 9.19 -11.37 11.70
CA SER A 183 9.54 -10.35 12.70
C SER A 183 8.41 -9.31 12.85
N CYS A 184 7.81 -8.92 11.73
CA CYS A 184 6.65 -8.03 11.70
C CYS A 184 5.42 -8.67 12.35
N PHE A 185 5.15 -9.96 12.07
CA PHE A 185 4.06 -10.70 12.74
C PHE A 185 4.30 -10.79 14.24
N GLU A 186 5.52 -11.07 14.70
CA GLU A 186 5.82 -11.09 16.13
C GLU A 186 5.51 -9.73 16.78
N TYR A 187 5.92 -8.65 16.15
CA TYR A 187 5.62 -7.30 16.64
C TYR A 187 4.10 -7.04 16.69
N LEU A 188 3.37 -7.29 15.61
CA LEU A 188 1.94 -6.97 15.51
C LEU A 188 1.07 -7.89 16.36
N TYR A 189 1.20 -9.22 16.22
CA TYR A 189 0.40 -10.20 16.97
C TYR A 189 0.73 -10.18 18.46
N LYS A 190 2.01 -10.34 18.82
CA LYS A 190 2.40 -10.54 20.22
C LYS A 190 2.56 -9.21 20.96
N LYS A 191 3.34 -8.26 20.42
CA LYS A 191 3.68 -7.02 21.14
C LYS A 191 2.56 -5.99 21.11
N ARG A 192 1.83 -5.84 19.99
CA ARG A 192 0.74 -4.85 19.86
C ARG A 192 -0.62 -5.39 20.26
N LEU A 193 -0.97 -6.61 19.83
CA LEU A 193 -2.31 -7.18 20.06
C LEU A 193 -2.39 -8.18 21.22
N LYS A 194 -1.25 -8.63 21.77
CA LYS A 194 -1.17 -9.65 22.85
C LYS A 194 -1.89 -10.96 22.50
N ILE A 195 -1.81 -11.38 21.25
CA ILE A 195 -2.34 -12.65 20.74
C ILE A 195 -1.22 -13.58 20.27
N GLU A 196 -1.54 -14.84 20.03
CA GLU A 196 -0.59 -15.84 19.55
C GLU A 196 0.02 -15.43 18.21
N ASN A 197 1.35 -15.42 18.14
CA ASN A 197 2.09 -15.07 16.93
C ASN A 197 2.25 -16.29 16.02
N PRO A 198 1.78 -16.24 14.77
CA PRO A 198 2.08 -17.28 13.80
C PRO A 198 3.53 -17.19 13.28
N VAL A 199 4.06 -18.32 12.80
CA VAL A 199 5.35 -18.39 12.09
C VAL A 199 5.12 -18.93 10.69
N ALA A 200 5.47 -18.15 9.68
CA ALA A 200 5.40 -18.51 8.28
C ALA A 200 6.71 -19.16 7.80
N ASN A 201 6.59 -20.22 7.00
CA ASN A 201 7.72 -20.95 6.40
C ASN A 201 7.83 -20.70 4.89
N ASN A 202 6.87 -19.99 4.30
CA ASN A 202 6.79 -19.70 2.88
C ASN A 202 5.88 -18.50 2.60
N GLU A 203 5.92 -17.96 1.38
CA GLU A 203 5.13 -16.79 0.98
C GLU A 203 3.61 -17.02 1.07
N LYS A 204 3.13 -18.25 0.82
CA LYS A 204 1.71 -18.59 0.94
C LYS A 204 1.23 -18.44 2.38
N GLU A 205 2.04 -18.86 3.35
CA GLU A 205 1.78 -18.68 4.78
C GLU A 205 1.86 -17.21 5.20
N ILE A 206 2.82 -16.44 4.67
CA ILE A 206 2.89 -14.99 4.89
C ILE A 206 1.57 -14.33 4.48
N LYS A 207 1.12 -14.55 3.24
CA LYS A 207 -0.15 -14.00 2.73
C LYS A 207 -1.33 -14.43 3.61
N LYS A 208 -1.40 -15.72 3.98
CA LYS A 208 -2.44 -16.24 4.88
C LYS A 208 -2.48 -15.51 6.21
N TYR A 209 -1.33 -15.34 6.89
CA TYR A 209 -1.27 -14.72 8.21
C TYR A 209 -1.44 -13.21 8.16
N PHE A 210 -0.99 -12.56 7.09
CA PHE A 210 -1.26 -11.14 6.85
C PHE A 210 -2.77 -10.89 6.73
N TYR A 211 -3.48 -11.66 5.89
CA TYR A 211 -4.93 -11.51 5.75
C TYR A 211 -5.70 -11.94 6.99
N LYS A 212 -5.21 -12.93 7.75
CA LYS A 212 -5.77 -13.27 9.07
C LYS A 212 -5.68 -12.09 10.04
N LEU A 213 -4.56 -11.38 10.06
CA LEU A 213 -4.38 -10.19 10.90
C LEU A 213 -5.36 -9.08 10.51
N CYS A 214 -5.55 -8.84 9.21
CA CYS A 214 -6.56 -7.90 8.72
C CYS A 214 -7.96 -8.22 9.25
N ASN A 215 -8.38 -9.49 9.19
CA ASN A 215 -9.68 -9.92 9.70
C ASN A 215 -9.79 -9.73 11.21
N ILE A 216 -8.74 -10.06 11.98
CA ILE A 216 -8.72 -9.83 13.43
C ILE A 216 -8.92 -8.35 13.73
N LEU A 217 -8.21 -7.47 13.04
CA LEU A 217 -8.34 -6.03 13.23
C LEU A 217 -9.73 -5.51 12.87
N ASP A 218 -10.35 -6.00 11.80
CA ASP A 218 -11.72 -5.62 11.44
C ASP A 218 -12.73 -6.05 12.53
N GLU A 219 -12.65 -7.29 13.01
CA GLU A 219 -13.52 -7.78 14.09
C GLU A 219 -13.35 -6.97 15.38
N MET A 220 -12.12 -6.62 15.74
CA MET A 220 -11.84 -5.81 16.93
C MET A 220 -12.34 -4.35 16.81
N ASN A 221 -12.64 -3.87 15.61
CA ASN A 221 -13.17 -2.52 15.34
C ASN A 221 -14.70 -2.48 15.18
N LYS A 222 -15.40 -3.62 15.19
CA LYS A 222 -16.87 -3.61 15.16
C LYS A 222 -17.43 -2.95 16.43
N PRO A 223 -18.49 -2.13 16.32
CA PRO A 223 -19.21 -1.65 17.50
C PRO A 223 -19.68 -2.83 18.35
N LYS A 224 -19.48 -2.75 19.67
CA LYS A 224 -20.05 -3.71 20.62
C LYS A 224 -21.52 -3.42 20.87
#